data_AF-A0A1Z5L9N7-F1
#
_entry.id   AF-A0A1Z5L9N7-F1
#
_cell.length_a   1.000
_cell.length_b   1.000
_cell.length_c   1.000
_cell.angle_alpha   90.00
_cell.angle_beta   90.00
_cell.angle_gamma   90.00
#
_symmetry.space_group_name_H-M   'P 1'
#
loop_
_entity.id
_entity.type
_entity.pdbx_description
1 polymer ?
#
loop_
_entity_poly.entity_id
_entity_poly.type
_entity_poly.pdbx_seq_one_letter_code
_entity_poly.pdbx_strand_id
1 'polypeptide(L)'
;MDCCCRILEMKLPLYVVDAFTRVRFAGNPAAVVFLESDAVVDDDLKQKIAREMNLSETAFVSKLCMEDDFATSSSFKVRWFTPANEVPLCGHATLATCAAIFEAAGNSSSELQLESLSGPLSVTREDGKIVLNFPTRDTEPVAKNEYRDLIQTVVGDAPVNNVRYSPEARKLLVRLQDHCTRTDLESLKPSPEHMLQLEKSGRVTGVMVTLKAQSDRYDFFL
;
A
#
# COMPACT_ATOMS: atom_id res chain seq x y z
N MET A 1 -14.88 50.06 14.53
CA MET A 1 -13.65 49.25 14.39
C MET A 1 -14.02 47.83 14.73
N ASP A 2 -14.46 47.08 13.72
CA ASP A 2 -14.84 45.67 13.91
C ASP A 2 -13.59 44.82 13.94
N CYS A 3 -13.26 44.31 15.13
CA CYS A 3 -12.17 43.37 15.31
C CYS A 3 -12.66 41.99 14.82
N CYS A 4 -12.42 41.69 13.54
CA CYS A 4 -12.78 40.40 12.94
C CYS A 4 -11.66 39.38 13.18
N CYS A 5 -11.52 38.90 14.42
CA CYS A 5 -10.69 37.74 14.71
C CYS A 5 -11.55 36.48 14.61
N ARG A 6 -11.32 35.64 13.59
CA ARG A 6 -11.86 34.28 13.53
C ARG A 6 -10.84 33.30 14.12
N ILE A 7 -11.28 32.46 15.04
CA ILE A 7 -10.54 31.26 15.44
C ILE A 7 -10.73 30.25 14.29
N LEU A 8 -9.63 29.88 13.62
CA LEU A 8 -9.62 28.77 12.67
C LEU A 8 -9.24 27.52 13.47
N GLU A 9 -10.23 26.84 14.03
CA GLU A 9 -10.04 25.51 14.61
C GLU A 9 -10.01 24.49 13.46
N MET A 10 -8.84 23.91 13.19
CA MET A 10 -8.69 22.85 12.18
C MET A 10 -8.74 21.50 12.87
N LYS A 11 -9.80 20.72 12.60
CA LYS A 11 -9.94 19.34 13.06
C LYS A 11 -9.64 18.41 11.89
N LEU A 12 -8.67 17.53 12.07
CA LEU A 12 -8.29 16.51 11.10
C LEU A 12 -8.63 15.14 11.70
N PRO A 13 -9.79 14.55 11.40
CA PRO A 13 -10.10 13.19 11.83
C PRO A 13 -9.04 12.23 11.31
N LEU A 14 -8.43 11.48 12.22
CA LEU A 14 -7.36 10.53 11.92
C LEU A 14 -7.73 9.16 12.48
N TYR A 15 -7.61 8.14 11.65
CA TYR A 15 -7.83 6.75 12.00
C TYR A 15 -6.57 5.94 11.75
N VAL A 16 -6.24 5.01 12.64
CA VAL A 16 -5.21 4.00 12.38
C VAL A 16 -5.92 2.68 12.08
N VAL A 17 -5.67 2.13 10.90
CA VAL A 17 -6.36 0.95 10.39
C VAL A 17 -5.35 -0.14 10.05
N ASP A 18 -5.56 -1.32 10.63
CA ASP A 18 -4.75 -2.51 10.38
C ASP A 18 -5.26 -3.23 9.12
N ALA A 19 -4.57 -3.08 7.99
CA ALA A 19 -4.95 -3.69 6.71
C ALA A 19 -4.63 -5.19 6.66
N PHE A 20 -5.41 -5.95 5.88
CA PHE A 20 -5.26 -7.41 5.66
C PHE A 20 -5.42 -8.28 6.91
N THR A 21 -6.06 -7.78 7.97
CA THR A 21 -6.30 -8.53 9.20
C THR A 21 -7.71 -8.29 9.75
N ARG A 22 -8.16 -9.19 10.63
CA ARG A 22 -9.33 -8.99 11.52
C ARG A 22 -8.94 -8.92 12.99
N VAL A 23 -7.65 -9.04 13.29
CA VAL A 23 -7.07 -9.04 14.62
C VAL A 23 -6.28 -7.74 14.79
N ARG A 24 -6.53 -7.05 15.90
CA ARG A 24 -5.81 -5.81 16.24
C ARG A 24 -4.31 -6.06 16.37
N PHE A 25 -3.50 -5.08 15.98
CA PHE A 25 -2.04 -5.12 16.05
C PHE A 25 -1.40 -6.19 15.15
N ALA A 26 -2.08 -6.57 14.08
CA ALA A 26 -1.59 -7.48 13.06
C ALA A 26 -1.77 -6.86 11.66
N GLY A 27 -1.32 -7.54 10.62
CA GLY A 27 -1.41 -7.00 9.26
C GLY A 27 -0.49 -5.81 9.03
N ASN A 28 -0.91 -4.86 8.20
CA ASN A 28 -0.13 -3.67 7.87
C ASN A 28 -0.87 -2.38 8.25
N PRO A 29 -0.43 -1.67 9.30
CA PRO A 29 -1.11 -0.47 9.76
C PRO A 29 -0.88 0.73 8.84
N ALA A 30 -1.94 1.48 8.54
CA ALA A 30 -1.87 2.78 7.90
C ALA A 30 -2.69 3.82 8.67
N ALA A 31 -2.19 5.06 8.71
CA ALA A 31 -2.98 6.19 9.17
C ALA A 31 -3.84 6.72 8.02
N VAL A 32 -5.08 7.13 8.30
CA VAL A 32 -6.01 7.69 7.32
C VAL A 32 -6.56 9.01 7.87
N VAL A 33 -6.28 10.10 7.17
CA VAL A 33 -6.69 11.46 7.53
C VAL A 33 -7.78 11.93 6.57
N PHE A 34 -8.90 12.37 7.13
CA PHE A 34 -10.05 12.87 6.36
C PHE A 34 -9.95 14.39 6.22
N LEU A 35 -10.06 14.87 4.98
CA LEU A 35 -9.97 16.29 4.63
C LEU A 35 -11.26 16.75 3.92
N GLU A 36 -11.79 17.90 4.31
CA GLU A 36 -12.93 18.50 3.59
C GLU A 36 -12.56 18.85 2.13
N SER A 37 -11.30 19.21 1.88
CA SER A 37 -10.72 19.26 0.53
C SER A 37 -9.20 19.04 0.61
N ASP A 38 -8.59 18.62 -0.51
CA ASP A 38 -7.14 18.40 -0.58
C ASP A 38 -6.32 19.67 -0.30
N ALA A 39 -6.92 20.85 -0.52
CA ALA A 39 -6.27 22.15 -0.30
C ALA A 39 -6.30 22.64 1.16
N VAL A 40 -7.03 21.96 2.06
CA VAL A 40 -7.09 22.34 3.49
C VAL A 40 -5.71 22.21 4.15
N VAL A 41 -4.93 21.22 3.73
CA VAL A 41 -3.60 20.92 4.27
C VAL A 41 -2.62 20.95 3.10
N ASP A 42 -1.57 21.75 3.18
CA ASP A 42 -0.53 21.76 2.14
C ASP A 42 0.38 20.53 2.23
N ASP A 43 1.24 20.33 1.22
CA ASP A 43 2.08 19.13 1.11
C ASP A 43 3.16 19.06 2.21
N ASP A 44 3.64 20.20 2.70
CA ASP A 44 4.59 20.26 3.82
C ASP A 44 3.94 19.77 5.12
N LEU A 45 2.71 20.20 5.39
CA LEU A 45 1.97 19.73 6.56
C LEU A 45 1.54 18.26 6.41
N LYS A 46 1.12 17.82 5.22
CA LYS A 46 0.87 16.38 4.95
C LYS A 46 2.11 15.54 5.25
N GLN A 47 3.28 15.98 4.79
CA GLN A 47 4.56 15.29 5.02
C GLN A 47 4.95 15.29 6.51
N LYS A 48 4.75 16.41 7.22
CA LYS A 48 4.99 16.51 8.67
C LYS A 48 4.10 15.56 9.46
N ILE A 49 2.81 15.48 9.13
CA ILE A 49 1.89 14.54 9.76
C ILE A 49 2.32 13.10 9.49
N ALA A 50 2.65 12.75 8.24
CA ALA A 50 3.10 11.40 7.89
C ALA A 50 4.39 11.01 8.64
N ARG A 51 5.31 11.96 8.80
CA ARG A 51 6.53 11.77 9.58
C ARG A 51 6.25 11.59 11.07
N GLU A 52 5.32 12.36 11.63
CA GLU A 52 4.92 12.24 13.04
C GLU A 52 4.24 10.90 13.32
N MET A 53 3.37 10.43 12.41
CA MET A 53 2.71 9.13 12.54
C MET A 53 3.70 7.96 12.48
N ASN A 54 4.79 8.11 11.73
CA ASN A 54 5.89 7.13 11.63
C ASN A 54 5.41 5.69 11.33
N LEU A 55 4.33 5.56 10.57
CA LEU A 55 3.85 4.31 9.97
C LEU A 55 4.43 4.16 8.56
N SER A 56 4.23 2.99 7.94
CA SER A 56 4.66 2.77 6.54
C SER A 56 4.05 3.84 5.62
N GLU A 57 2.75 4.10 5.75
CA GLU A 57 2.05 5.14 5.01
C GLU A 57 0.98 5.84 5.86
N THR A 58 0.82 7.13 5.59
CA THR A 58 -0.34 7.94 5.96
C THR A 58 -1.09 8.33 4.69
N ALA A 59 -2.34 7.92 4.60
CA ALA A 59 -3.27 8.28 3.54
C ALA A 59 -4.02 9.55 3.90
N PHE A 60 -4.10 10.49 2.97
CA PHE A 60 -4.97 11.66 3.06
C PHE A 60 -6.09 11.48 2.05
N VAL A 61 -7.32 11.36 2.53
CA VAL A 61 -8.51 11.24 1.68
C VAL A 61 -9.31 12.53 1.77
N SER A 62 -9.70 13.06 0.62
CA SER A 62 -10.52 14.25 0.54
C SER A 62 -11.73 14.07 -0.36
N LYS A 63 -12.77 14.85 -0.08
CA LYS A 63 -13.88 15.06 -0.99
C LYS A 63 -13.40 15.73 -2.28
N LEU A 64 -14.16 15.56 -3.36
CA LEU A 64 -13.88 16.22 -4.65
C LEU A 64 -14.57 17.59 -4.71
N CYS A 65 -15.79 17.69 -4.19
CA CYS A 65 -16.54 18.93 -4.04
C CYS A 65 -16.77 19.26 -2.55
N MET A 66 -16.98 20.53 -2.21
CA MET A 66 -17.21 20.94 -0.81
C MET A 66 -18.59 20.49 -0.29
N GLU A 67 -19.54 20.29 -1.19
CA GLU A 67 -20.90 19.85 -0.90
C GLU A 67 -21.01 18.32 -0.73
N ASP A 68 -19.95 17.58 -1.07
CA ASP A 68 -19.89 16.13 -0.87
C ASP A 68 -19.90 15.76 0.61
N ASP A 69 -20.26 14.52 0.90
CA ASP A 69 -20.23 13.96 2.24
C ASP A 69 -19.53 12.60 2.24
N PHE A 70 -18.67 12.36 3.22
CA PHE A 70 -17.93 11.11 3.31
C PHE A 70 -18.82 9.88 3.49
N ALA A 71 -20.06 10.03 3.97
CA ALA A 71 -21.02 8.95 4.15
C ALA A 71 -21.84 8.64 2.88
N THR A 72 -21.95 9.57 1.93
CA THR A 72 -22.82 9.40 0.74
C THR A 72 -22.10 9.47 -0.59
N SER A 73 -20.96 10.16 -0.67
CA SER A 73 -20.20 10.27 -1.91
C SER A 73 -19.52 8.94 -2.26
N SER A 74 -19.40 8.66 -3.56
CA SER A 74 -18.75 7.46 -4.08
C SER A 74 -17.40 7.75 -4.73
N SER A 75 -16.96 9.01 -4.73
CA SER A 75 -15.73 9.44 -5.39
C SER A 75 -14.93 10.32 -4.45
N PHE A 76 -13.64 10.03 -4.31
CA PHE A 76 -12.75 10.74 -3.40
C PHE A 76 -11.38 10.91 -4.05
N LYS A 77 -10.63 11.93 -3.62
CA LYS A 77 -9.20 12.03 -3.92
C LYS A 77 -8.42 11.39 -2.79
N VAL A 78 -7.35 10.68 -3.12
CA VAL A 78 -6.45 10.06 -2.14
C VAL A 78 -4.99 10.33 -2.49
N ARG A 79 -4.19 10.60 -1.46
CA ARG A 79 -2.73 10.76 -1.56
C ARG A 79 -2.07 9.99 -0.43
N TRP A 80 -0.88 9.42 -0.69
CA TRP A 80 -0.17 8.61 0.29
C TRP A 80 1.21 9.18 0.55
N PHE A 81 1.54 9.31 1.82
CA PHE A 81 2.84 9.81 2.26
C PHE A 81 3.48 8.76 3.15
N THR A 82 4.71 8.40 2.81
CA THR A 82 5.64 7.78 3.76
C THR A 82 6.18 8.87 4.70
N PRO A 83 6.92 8.51 5.76
CA PRO A 83 7.61 9.51 6.59
C PRO A 83 8.62 10.40 5.84
N ALA A 84 9.04 9.99 4.64
CA ALA A 84 10.07 10.67 3.86
C ALA A 84 9.54 11.42 2.62
N ASN A 85 8.54 10.87 1.93
CA ASN A 85 8.02 11.42 0.68
C ASN A 85 6.60 10.92 0.35
N GLU A 86 5.93 11.62 -0.56
CA GLU A 86 4.72 11.13 -1.23
C GLU A 86 5.02 9.93 -2.13
N VAL A 87 4.11 8.96 -2.19
CA VAL A 87 4.18 7.79 -3.08
C VAL A 87 2.94 7.72 -3.96
N PRO A 88 3.07 7.27 -5.23
CA PRO A 88 1.99 7.38 -6.20
C PRO A 88 0.89 6.33 -6.03
N LEU A 89 1.17 5.23 -5.34
CA LEU A 89 0.23 4.12 -5.08
C LEU A 89 0.70 3.29 -3.89
N CYS A 90 -0.20 2.93 -2.99
CA CYS A 90 0.08 1.96 -1.93
C CYS A 90 -1.13 1.07 -1.64
N GLY A 91 -1.02 -0.23 -1.90
CA GLY A 91 -2.16 -1.15 -1.86
C GLY A 91 -2.82 -1.29 -0.48
N HIS A 92 -2.03 -1.47 0.58
CA HIS A 92 -2.59 -1.64 1.93
C HIS A 92 -3.17 -0.33 2.48
N ALA A 93 -2.56 0.81 2.18
CA ALA A 93 -3.07 2.12 2.58
C ALA A 93 -4.34 2.49 1.80
N THR A 94 -4.48 2.06 0.53
CA THR A 94 -5.77 2.11 -0.19
C THR A 94 -6.83 1.28 0.54
N LEU A 95 -6.52 0.03 0.90
CA LEU A 95 -7.45 -0.83 1.65
C LEU A 95 -7.89 -0.19 2.98
N ALA A 96 -6.94 0.32 3.74
CA ALA A 96 -7.17 1.05 4.99
C ALA A 96 -8.07 2.28 4.78
N THR A 97 -7.82 3.05 3.73
CA THR A 97 -8.64 4.22 3.37
C THR A 97 -10.08 3.82 3.09
N CYS A 98 -10.30 2.78 2.28
CA CYS A 98 -11.64 2.29 1.98
C CYS A 98 -12.37 1.78 3.22
N ALA A 99 -11.68 1.03 4.09
CA ALA A 99 -12.25 0.57 5.35
C ALA A 99 -12.66 1.74 6.26
N ALA A 100 -11.82 2.79 6.36
CA ALA A 100 -12.16 3.99 7.12
C ALA A 100 -13.38 4.73 6.53
N ILE A 101 -13.50 4.83 5.19
CA ILE A 101 -14.67 5.44 4.54
C ILE A 101 -15.94 4.63 4.85
N PHE A 102 -15.89 3.31 4.67
CA PHE A 102 -17.08 2.47 4.89
C PHE A 102 -17.49 2.37 6.36
N GLU A 103 -16.53 2.28 7.28
CA GLU A 103 -16.82 2.02 8.69
C GLU A 103 -16.87 3.29 9.52
N ALA A 104 -15.84 4.14 9.45
CA ALA A 104 -15.75 5.31 10.32
C ALA A 104 -16.64 6.46 9.83
N ALA A 105 -16.75 6.68 8.52
CA ALA A 105 -17.72 7.61 7.95
C ALA A 105 -19.11 6.98 7.71
N GLY A 106 -19.26 5.67 7.92
CA GLY A 106 -20.54 4.98 7.72
C GLY A 106 -21.01 4.98 6.27
N ASN A 107 -20.09 5.04 5.30
CA ASN A 107 -20.45 5.13 3.90
C ASN A 107 -21.16 3.87 3.39
N SER A 108 -22.35 4.07 2.80
CA SER A 108 -23.22 2.99 2.32
C SER A 108 -23.03 2.59 0.86
N SER A 109 -22.13 3.24 0.12
CA SER A 109 -21.87 2.93 -1.29
C SER A 109 -21.31 1.52 -1.46
N SER A 110 -21.78 0.82 -2.49
CA SER A 110 -21.25 -0.49 -2.88
C SER A 110 -19.92 -0.39 -3.62
N GLU A 111 -19.63 0.77 -4.21
CA GLU A 111 -18.44 1.04 -5.00
C GLU A 111 -17.86 2.41 -4.65
N LEU A 112 -16.54 2.52 -4.72
CA LEU A 112 -15.81 3.78 -4.60
C LEU A 112 -14.87 3.96 -5.80
N GLN A 113 -14.69 5.22 -6.21
CA GLN A 113 -13.68 5.67 -7.16
C GLN A 113 -12.68 6.57 -6.43
N LEU A 114 -11.41 6.18 -6.44
CA LEU A 114 -10.36 6.97 -5.80
C LEU A 114 -9.46 7.61 -6.85
N GLU A 115 -9.45 8.94 -6.91
CA GLU A 115 -8.53 9.71 -7.74
C GLU A 115 -7.15 9.77 -7.06
N SER A 116 -6.14 9.24 -7.74
CA SER A 116 -4.77 9.18 -7.23
C SER A 116 -3.74 9.63 -8.26
N LEU A 117 -2.48 9.81 -7.83
CA LEU A 117 -1.37 10.11 -8.74
C LEU A 117 -1.12 9.02 -9.79
N SER A 118 -1.53 7.77 -9.51
CA SER A 118 -1.45 6.66 -10.47
C SER A 118 -2.69 6.52 -11.35
N GLY A 119 -3.60 7.49 -11.31
CA GLY A 119 -4.90 7.43 -11.97
C GLY A 119 -6.03 6.93 -11.07
N PRO A 120 -7.23 6.70 -11.64
CA PRO A 120 -8.40 6.26 -10.89
C PRO A 120 -8.24 4.81 -10.41
N LEU A 121 -8.67 4.54 -9.19
CA LEU A 121 -8.71 3.20 -8.59
C LEU A 121 -10.16 2.84 -8.26
N SER A 122 -10.65 1.77 -8.88
CA SER A 122 -11.98 1.23 -8.60
C SER A 122 -11.94 0.29 -7.41
N VAL A 123 -12.92 0.44 -6.52
CA VAL A 123 -13.08 -0.38 -5.31
C VAL A 123 -14.52 -0.85 -5.21
N THR A 124 -14.73 -2.14 -4.97
CA THR A 124 -16.07 -2.71 -4.76
C THR A 124 -16.17 -3.40 -3.39
N ARG A 125 -17.37 -3.43 -2.83
CA ARG A 125 -17.72 -4.26 -1.67
C ARG A 125 -18.41 -5.52 -2.14
N GLU A 126 -17.79 -6.66 -1.88
CA GLU A 126 -18.30 -7.97 -2.30
C GLU A 126 -18.18 -8.95 -1.12
N ASP A 127 -19.30 -9.57 -0.72
CA ASP A 127 -19.35 -10.58 0.34
C ASP A 127 -18.65 -10.17 1.65
N GLY A 128 -18.81 -8.90 2.05
CA GLY A 128 -18.18 -8.35 3.25
C GLY A 128 -16.66 -8.16 3.14
N LYS A 129 -16.12 -8.17 1.92
CA LYS A 129 -14.73 -7.84 1.58
C LYS A 129 -14.66 -6.53 0.81
N ILE A 130 -13.48 -5.93 0.80
CA ILE A 130 -13.13 -4.81 -0.07
C ILE A 130 -12.25 -5.37 -1.17
N VAL A 131 -12.67 -5.20 -2.42
CA VAL A 131 -11.96 -5.65 -3.62
C VAL A 131 -11.34 -4.43 -4.30
N LEU A 132 -10.03 -4.46 -4.48
CA LEU A 132 -9.26 -3.37 -5.08
C LEU A 132 -8.86 -3.76 -6.50
N ASN A 133 -9.13 -2.89 -7.47
CA ASN A 133 -8.64 -3.04 -8.83
C ASN A 133 -7.39 -2.17 -9.04
N PHE A 134 -6.24 -2.82 -9.24
CA PHE A 134 -4.95 -2.15 -9.45
C PHE A 134 -4.42 -2.37 -10.87
N PRO A 135 -3.61 -1.43 -11.39
CA PRO A 135 -2.94 -1.62 -12.67
C PRO A 135 -2.00 -2.83 -12.61
N THR A 136 -2.04 -3.65 -13.66
CA THR A 136 -1.08 -4.74 -13.84
C THR A 136 0.30 -4.15 -14.15
N ARG A 137 1.33 -4.65 -13.47
CA ARG A 137 2.72 -4.35 -13.81
C ARG A 137 3.38 -5.58 -14.41
N ASP A 138 3.73 -5.48 -15.68
CA ASP A 138 4.29 -6.61 -16.41
C ASP A 138 5.68 -6.97 -15.90
N THR A 139 6.02 -8.24 -16.13
CA THR A 139 7.31 -8.82 -15.77
C THR A 139 7.87 -9.62 -16.92
N GLU A 140 9.19 -9.66 -17.03
CA GLU A 140 9.93 -10.48 -18.00
C GLU A 140 10.76 -11.57 -17.29
N PRO A 141 10.90 -12.77 -17.87
CA PRO A 141 11.82 -13.77 -17.35
C PRO A 141 13.27 -13.26 -17.38
N VAL A 142 14.01 -13.46 -16.30
CA VAL A 142 15.44 -13.11 -16.23
C VAL A 142 16.28 -14.30 -15.81
N ALA A 143 17.56 -14.30 -16.19
CA ALA A 143 18.48 -15.35 -15.80
C ALA A 143 18.80 -15.27 -14.30
N LYS A 144 18.64 -16.38 -13.56
CA LYS A 144 18.96 -16.43 -12.12
C LYS A 144 20.38 -15.96 -11.80
N ASN A 145 21.32 -16.26 -12.69
CA ASN A 145 22.73 -15.90 -12.52
C ASN A 145 22.97 -14.38 -12.56
N GLU A 146 22.08 -13.61 -13.21
CA GLU A 146 22.18 -12.14 -13.26
C GLU A 146 21.97 -11.51 -11.87
N TYR A 147 21.14 -12.14 -11.03
CA TYR A 147 20.78 -11.64 -9.69
C TYR A 147 21.21 -12.61 -8.59
N ARG A 148 22.21 -13.46 -8.83
CA ARG A 148 22.57 -14.59 -7.96
C ARG A 148 22.74 -14.18 -6.51
N ASP A 149 23.56 -13.16 -6.26
CA ASP A 149 23.92 -12.75 -4.90
C ASP A 149 22.72 -12.15 -4.16
N LEU A 150 21.89 -11.39 -4.88
CA LEU A 150 20.67 -10.80 -4.33
C LEU A 150 19.64 -11.90 -4.00
N ILE A 151 19.47 -12.88 -4.88
CA ILE A 151 18.59 -14.03 -4.67
C ILE A 151 19.08 -14.83 -3.45
N GLN A 152 20.36 -15.19 -3.40
CA GLN A 152 20.94 -15.95 -2.29
C GLN A 152 20.76 -15.22 -0.95
N THR A 153 20.90 -13.88 -0.94
CA THR A 153 20.70 -13.07 0.26
C THR A 153 19.25 -13.11 0.76
N VAL A 154 18.28 -13.28 -0.14
CA VAL A 154 16.85 -13.26 0.19
C VAL A 154 16.32 -14.65 0.54
N VAL A 155 16.64 -15.65 -0.27
CA VAL A 155 16.05 -17.00 -0.15
C VAL A 155 17.00 -18.03 0.45
N GLY A 156 18.28 -17.70 0.67
CA GLY A 156 19.29 -18.65 1.13
C GLY A 156 19.39 -19.86 0.20
N ASP A 157 19.37 -21.05 0.78
CA ASP A 157 19.44 -22.32 0.03
C ASP A 157 18.08 -22.79 -0.48
N ALA A 158 17.01 -22.01 -0.29
CA ALA A 158 15.69 -22.40 -0.75
C ALA A 158 15.67 -22.53 -2.29
N PRO A 159 15.15 -23.63 -2.83
CA PRO A 159 15.25 -23.88 -4.25
C PRO A 159 14.32 -22.97 -5.05
N VAL A 160 14.90 -22.21 -5.96
CA VAL A 160 14.19 -21.26 -6.83
C VAL A 160 13.73 -21.98 -8.09
N ASN A 161 12.45 -21.82 -8.46
CA ASN A 161 11.90 -22.29 -9.72
C ASN A 161 12.25 -21.34 -10.88
N ASN A 162 11.81 -20.09 -10.81
CA ASN A 162 12.08 -19.07 -11.81
C ASN A 162 12.16 -17.67 -11.19
N VAL A 163 12.68 -16.72 -11.96
CA VAL A 163 12.84 -15.32 -11.55
C VAL A 163 12.32 -14.44 -12.67
N ARG A 164 11.56 -13.42 -12.29
CA ARG A 164 11.04 -12.42 -13.22
C ARG A 164 11.37 -11.02 -12.71
N TYR A 165 11.50 -10.07 -13.61
CA TYR A 165 11.78 -8.67 -13.28
C TYR A 165 10.71 -7.78 -13.88
N SER A 166 10.22 -6.79 -13.12
CA SER A 166 9.37 -5.72 -13.64
C SER A 166 10.21 -4.45 -13.80
N PRO A 167 10.50 -4.00 -15.02
CA PRO A 167 11.21 -2.74 -15.24
C PRO A 167 10.46 -1.52 -14.71
N GLU A 168 9.13 -1.52 -14.83
CA GLU A 168 8.26 -0.44 -14.36
C GLU A 168 8.25 -0.37 -12.83
N ALA A 169 8.00 -1.51 -12.15
CA ALA A 169 7.97 -1.55 -10.70
C ALA A 169 9.37 -1.52 -10.06
N ARG A 170 10.41 -1.83 -10.85
CA ARG A 170 11.78 -2.11 -10.38
C ARG A 170 11.77 -3.18 -9.29
N LYS A 171 10.97 -4.24 -9.46
CA LYS A 171 10.85 -5.35 -8.50
C LYS A 171 11.30 -6.65 -9.14
N LEU A 172 12.02 -7.46 -8.36
CA LEU A 172 12.40 -8.81 -8.71
C LEU A 172 11.43 -9.79 -8.05
N LEU A 173 10.78 -10.65 -8.83
CA LEU A 173 9.88 -11.70 -8.34
C LEU A 173 10.60 -13.05 -8.40
N VAL A 174 10.79 -13.67 -7.25
CA VAL A 174 11.45 -14.97 -7.09
C VAL A 174 10.40 -16.01 -6.72
N ARG A 175 10.13 -16.96 -7.62
CA ARG A 175 9.22 -18.07 -7.35
C ARG A 175 10.00 -19.27 -6.84
N LEU A 176 9.67 -19.77 -5.66
CA LEU A 176 10.22 -21.01 -5.10
C LEU A 176 9.67 -22.26 -5.83
N GLN A 177 10.33 -23.41 -5.65
CA GLN A 177 9.84 -24.68 -6.19
C GLN A 177 8.50 -25.09 -5.56
N ASP A 178 7.71 -25.88 -6.30
CA ASP A 178 6.35 -26.29 -5.88
C ASP A 178 6.33 -27.23 -4.68
N HIS A 179 7.47 -27.86 -4.37
CA HIS A 179 7.62 -28.68 -3.18
C HIS A 179 8.00 -27.86 -1.93
N CYS A 180 8.26 -26.55 -2.07
CA CYS A 180 8.44 -25.67 -0.93
C CYS A 180 7.10 -25.41 -0.25
N THR A 181 7.12 -25.30 1.06
CA THR A 181 5.95 -25.07 1.91
C THR A 181 5.83 -23.60 2.32
N ARG A 182 4.66 -23.24 2.85
CA ARG A 182 4.45 -21.93 3.47
C ARG A 182 5.43 -21.68 4.63
N THR A 183 5.73 -22.71 5.41
CA THR A 183 6.71 -22.62 6.49
C THR A 183 8.11 -22.30 5.96
N ASP A 184 8.51 -22.87 4.82
CA ASP A 184 9.80 -22.55 4.21
C ASP A 184 9.87 -21.06 3.83
N LEU A 185 8.81 -20.52 3.22
CA LEU A 185 8.71 -19.10 2.86
C LEU A 185 8.75 -18.19 4.11
N GLU A 186 7.96 -18.50 5.13
CA GLU A 186 7.88 -17.72 6.38
C GLU A 186 9.17 -17.82 7.22
N SER A 187 9.98 -18.85 7.00
CA SER A 187 11.26 -19.05 7.68
C SER A 187 12.43 -18.27 7.05
N LEU A 188 12.24 -17.67 5.87
CA LEU A 188 13.27 -16.91 5.19
C LEU A 188 13.73 -15.72 6.05
N LYS A 189 15.04 -15.47 6.07
CA LYS A 189 15.66 -14.39 6.84
C LYS A 189 16.48 -13.50 5.90
N PRO A 190 15.82 -12.72 5.02
CA PRO A 190 16.53 -11.77 4.16
C PRO A 190 17.28 -10.76 5.03
N SER A 191 18.45 -10.32 4.56
CA SER A 191 19.22 -9.24 5.19
C SER A 191 19.05 -7.95 4.37
N PRO A 192 18.23 -6.98 4.82
CA PRO A 192 18.03 -5.72 4.10
C PRO A 192 19.33 -4.95 3.90
N GLU A 193 20.21 -4.98 4.89
CA GLU A 193 21.52 -4.32 4.83
C GLU A 193 22.39 -4.89 3.70
N HIS A 194 22.45 -6.22 3.58
CA HIS A 194 23.20 -6.87 2.50
C HIS A 194 22.55 -6.65 1.14
N MET A 195 21.21 -6.66 1.06
CA MET A 195 20.49 -6.34 -0.18
C MET A 195 20.85 -4.94 -0.70
N LEU A 196 20.88 -3.94 0.19
CA LEU A 196 21.29 -2.57 -0.13
C LEU A 196 22.76 -2.47 -0.56
N GLN A 197 23.64 -3.31 -0.01
CA GLN A 197 25.04 -3.35 -0.41
C GLN A 197 25.25 -3.97 -1.79
N LEU A 198 24.44 -4.98 -2.15
CA LEU A 198 24.53 -5.66 -3.45
C LEU A 198 23.91 -4.83 -4.58
N GLU A 199 22.77 -4.21 -4.34
CA GLU A 199 22.01 -3.50 -5.37
C GLU A 199 22.26 -1.98 -5.31
N LYS A 200 23.41 -1.56 -5.85
CA LYS A 200 23.79 -0.13 -5.92
C LYS A 200 23.35 0.58 -7.19
N SER A 201 22.89 -0.18 -8.20
CA SER A 201 22.51 0.39 -9.49
C SER A 201 21.15 1.09 -9.44
N GLY A 202 20.36 0.77 -8.42
CA GLY A 202 18.97 1.17 -8.31
C GLY A 202 18.05 0.38 -9.23
N ARG A 203 18.55 -0.53 -10.07
CA ARG A 203 17.70 -1.30 -10.99
C ARG A 203 16.63 -2.07 -10.24
N VAL A 204 16.97 -2.69 -9.12
CA VAL A 204 16.01 -3.38 -8.25
C VAL A 204 15.80 -2.58 -6.96
N THR A 205 14.55 -2.29 -6.63
CA THR A 205 14.13 -1.57 -5.41
C THR A 205 13.44 -2.48 -4.40
N GLY A 206 13.29 -3.76 -4.71
CA GLY A 206 12.68 -4.74 -3.83
C GLY A 206 12.62 -6.12 -4.46
N VAL A 207 12.64 -7.13 -3.61
CA VAL A 207 12.52 -8.53 -3.99
C VAL A 207 11.26 -9.08 -3.35
N MET A 208 10.41 -9.72 -4.17
CA MET A 208 9.21 -10.42 -3.75
C MET A 208 9.49 -11.91 -3.88
N VAL A 209 9.25 -12.69 -2.83
CA VAL A 209 9.37 -14.15 -2.87
C VAL A 209 7.98 -14.74 -2.85
N THR A 210 7.73 -15.72 -3.71
CA THR A 210 6.39 -16.33 -3.81
C THR A 210 6.46 -17.84 -3.95
N LEU A 211 5.39 -18.52 -3.55
CA LEU A 211 5.19 -19.95 -3.74
C LEU A 211 3.78 -20.23 -4.27
N LYS A 212 3.63 -21.27 -5.09
CA LYS A 212 2.32 -21.70 -5.58
C LYS A 212 1.53 -22.33 -4.44
N ALA A 213 0.36 -21.79 -4.13
CA ALA A 213 -0.45 -22.32 -3.05
C ALA A 213 -0.90 -23.77 -3.35
N GLN A 214 -0.97 -24.58 -2.31
CA GLN A 214 -1.47 -25.96 -2.38
C GLN A 214 -2.99 -26.05 -2.15
N SER A 215 -3.68 -24.90 -2.08
CA SER A 215 -5.12 -24.81 -1.79
C SER A 215 -5.84 -24.02 -2.87
N ASP A 216 -7.12 -24.33 -3.13
CA ASP A 216 -7.94 -23.60 -4.11
C ASP A 216 -8.35 -22.18 -3.66
N ARG A 217 -8.01 -21.79 -2.43
CA ARG A 217 -8.39 -20.49 -1.86
C ARG A 217 -7.49 -19.33 -2.29
N TYR A 218 -6.24 -19.64 -2.64
CA TYR A 218 -5.23 -18.68 -3.02
C TYR A 218 -4.47 -19.25 -4.21
N ASP A 219 -4.03 -18.42 -5.15
CA ASP A 219 -3.17 -18.89 -6.23
C ASP A 219 -1.71 -19.00 -5.75
N PHE A 220 -1.29 -18.05 -4.91
CA PHE A 220 0.09 -17.92 -4.43
C PHE A 220 0.15 -17.38 -3.00
N PHE A 221 1.27 -17.64 -2.31
CA PHE A 221 1.68 -16.91 -1.10
C PHE A 221 2.80 -15.95 -1.44
N LEU A 222 2.83 -14.81 -0.77
CA LEU A 222 3.77 -13.70 -0.93
C LEU A 222 4.29 -13.28 0.45
#